data_AF-Q1JYJ3-F1
#
_entry.id   AF-Q1JYJ3-F1
#
_cell.length_a   1.000
_cell.length_b   1.000
_cell.length_c   1.000
_cell.angle_alpha   90.00
_cell.angle_beta   90.00
_cell.angle_gamma   90.00
#
_symmetry.space_group_name_H-M   'P 1'
#
loop_
_entity.id
_entity.type
_entity.pdbx_description
1 polymer ?
#
loop_
_entity_poly.entity_id
_entity_poly.type
_entity_poly.pdbx_seq_one_letter_code
_entity_poly.pdbx_strand_id
1 'polypeptide(L)'
;MAFFFPNEAQRPHYRQLYGRLSAVERGMVLREFIGVTYRRRFHFFRRNRYAHPQQAFKHNLNEAARRQHRRFCISRRIWRKKSITRAYLPLIFRHYILGFLVQRLRKQYGDQLAAEPGCYPDAPLVLAALEWLVAHESLVDALVAEQVDQVMEEGSRHLYLYCLRAYVVVRSWVKDDELAEAVDRTLACCSGGSVALGAELEFSNLGHRAAFEHSFGRHRQDAQFHNFIYFHQFFLGDVTWRLGGYLDHHVRLRRYLPVPWIGGFFEYNLVRMDYPRNFSMPLTRDAGFLARYIRQVMAFNLQVAPHSLHLNVECVPSDSLQVPEFGDYLCLLLLGGDLVVTEDGQVQERRFARNELIKMIQQRDHLSLFDDQRHRVSEFAFLRLKRDRSHEDWQMLILVLAGFNRVSDLERYCLEAQGELLHWAHQPKPVAQESIQSFLVKVEAGLRADAFLSESFIGAQLDRVQHQLVEKNNWLNDLIT
;
A
#
# COMPACT_ATOMS: atom_id res chain seq x y z
N MET A 1 -25.01 15.96 24.08
CA MET A 1 -25.54 15.97 22.69
C MET A 1 -25.36 14.58 22.09
N ALA A 2 -26.36 14.04 21.36
CA ALA A 2 -26.31 12.68 20.83
C ALA A 2 -25.41 12.58 19.59
N PHE A 3 -24.48 11.61 19.58
CA PHE A 3 -23.75 11.22 18.39
C PHE A 3 -24.67 10.49 17.41
N PHE A 4 -24.35 10.51 16.11
CA PHE A 4 -25.11 9.77 15.11
C PHE A 4 -25.22 8.28 15.45
N PHE A 5 -26.45 7.78 15.49
CA PHE A 5 -26.82 6.38 15.70
C PHE A 5 -28.02 6.03 14.80
N PRO A 6 -27.85 5.16 13.79
CA PRO A 6 -28.88 4.93 12.78
C PRO A 6 -30.03 4.04 13.29
N ASN A 7 -31.18 4.10 12.61
CA ASN A 7 -32.39 3.35 12.98
C ASN A 7 -32.15 1.83 12.99
N GLU A 8 -31.34 1.33 12.05
CA GLU A 8 -30.98 -0.09 11.97
C GLU A 8 -30.16 -0.56 13.19
N ALA A 9 -29.46 0.36 13.84
CA ALA A 9 -28.73 0.10 15.08
C ALA A 9 -29.63 0.16 16.33
N GLN A 10 -30.91 0.52 16.20
CA GLN A 10 -31.83 0.56 17.35
C GLN A 10 -32.25 -0.82 17.86
N ARG A 11 -31.89 -1.91 17.17
CA ARG A 11 -32.09 -3.29 17.66
C ARG A 11 -31.49 -3.44 19.07
N PRO A 12 -32.12 -4.22 19.97
CA PRO A 12 -31.70 -4.29 21.38
C PRO A 12 -30.20 -4.55 21.59
N HIS A 13 -29.63 -5.49 20.83
CA HIS A 13 -28.20 -5.84 20.88
C HIS A 13 -27.28 -4.64 20.56
N TYR A 14 -27.47 -3.98 19.42
CA TYR A 14 -26.63 -2.83 19.03
C TYR A 14 -26.82 -1.61 19.94
N ARG A 15 -28.04 -1.41 20.46
CA ARG A 15 -28.30 -0.37 21.46
C ARG A 15 -27.53 -0.64 22.74
N GLN A 16 -27.45 -1.90 23.18
CA GLN A 16 -26.66 -2.29 24.35
C GLN A 16 -25.17 -2.07 24.12
N LEU A 17 -24.64 -2.51 22.96
CA LEU A 17 -23.23 -2.28 22.59
C LEU A 17 -22.88 -0.79 22.59
N TYR A 18 -23.69 0.02 21.90
CA TYR A 18 -23.47 1.47 21.80
C TYR A 18 -23.67 2.21 23.14
N GLY A 19 -24.63 1.75 23.95
CA GLY A 19 -24.93 2.29 25.27
C GLY A 19 -23.73 2.19 26.23
N ARG A 20 -22.95 1.11 26.13
CA ARG A 20 -21.72 0.88 26.90
C ARG A 20 -20.52 1.73 26.47
N LEU A 21 -20.63 2.48 25.37
CA LEU A 21 -19.57 3.36 24.88
C LEU A 21 -19.66 4.73 25.55
N SER A 22 -18.52 5.24 26.01
CA SER A 22 -18.35 6.62 26.44
C SER A 22 -18.46 7.59 25.25
N ALA A 23 -18.56 8.89 25.54
CA ALA A 23 -18.64 9.92 24.50
C ALA A 23 -17.39 9.92 23.58
N VAL A 24 -16.21 9.64 24.12
CA VAL A 24 -14.95 9.59 23.35
C VAL A 24 -14.97 8.42 22.37
N GLU A 25 -15.39 7.24 22.86
CA GLU A 25 -15.45 6.00 22.09
C GLU A 25 -16.50 6.10 20.96
N ARG A 26 -17.66 6.70 21.24
CA ARG A 26 -18.66 7.02 20.19
C ARG A 26 -18.08 7.95 19.12
N GLY A 27 -17.26 8.91 19.53
CA GLY A 27 -16.50 9.76 18.61
C GLY A 27 -15.51 8.97 17.75
N MET A 28 -14.80 7.99 18.31
CA MET A 28 -13.87 7.12 17.57
C MET A 28 -14.58 6.31 16.49
N VAL A 29 -15.69 5.66 16.83
CA VAL A 29 -16.55 4.91 15.88
C VAL A 29 -17.00 5.81 14.75
N LEU A 30 -17.47 7.02 15.08
CA LEU A 30 -17.95 7.97 14.08
C LEU A 30 -16.83 8.42 13.13
N ARG A 31 -15.63 8.71 13.65
CA ARG A 31 -14.48 9.11 12.82
C ARG A 31 -14.07 8.01 11.85
N GLU A 32 -14.00 6.77 12.32
CA GLU A 32 -13.59 5.65 11.46
C GLU A 32 -14.67 5.33 10.42
N PHE A 33 -15.94 5.37 10.81
CA PHE A 33 -17.04 5.14 9.88
C PHE A 33 -17.12 6.18 8.75
N ILE A 34 -16.86 7.46 9.07
CA ILE A 34 -16.82 8.53 8.07
C ILE A 34 -15.54 8.40 7.19
N GLY A 35 -14.47 7.83 7.73
CA GLY A 35 -13.25 7.49 7.00
C GLY A 35 -12.57 8.70 6.36
N VAL A 36 -12.15 8.57 5.09
CA VAL A 36 -11.43 9.63 4.34
C VAL A 36 -12.18 10.98 4.30
N THR A 37 -13.51 10.96 4.34
CA THR A 37 -14.34 12.19 4.38
C THR A 37 -14.09 13.00 5.65
N TYR A 38 -13.78 12.34 6.77
CA TYR A 38 -13.41 13.00 8.02
C TYR A 38 -12.13 13.81 7.83
N ARG A 39 -11.10 13.17 7.26
CA ARG A 39 -9.78 13.79 7.06
C ARG A 39 -9.85 14.98 6.11
N ARG A 40 -10.56 14.85 4.98
CA ARG A 40 -10.76 15.98 4.05
C ARG A 40 -11.49 17.15 4.69
N ARG A 41 -12.56 16.87 5.43
CA ARG A 41 -13.30 17.91 6.16
C ARG A 41 -12.41 18.55 7.22
N PHE A 42 -11.63 17.78 7.97
CA PHE A 42 -10.69 18.31 8.94
C PHE A 42 -9.68 19.28 8.30
N HIS A 43 -9.04 18.89 7.18
CA HIS A 43 -8.13 19.78 6.46
C HIS A 43 -8.85 21.02 5.88
N PHE A 44 -10.06 20.86 5.34
CA PHE A 44 -10.89 21.97 4.86
C PHE A 44 -11.21 22.98 5.98
N PHE A 45 -11.68 22.51 7.15
CA PHE A 45 -12.01 23.37 8.28
C PHE A 45 -10.78 24.02 8.91
N ARG A 46 -9.62 23.34 8.92
CA ARG A 46 -8.33 23.90 9.37
C ARG A 46 -7.87 25.06 8.46
N ARG A 47 -8.06 24.93 7.14
CA ARG A 47 -7.67 25.98 6.17
C ARG A 47 -8.57 27.23 6.25
N ASN A 48 -9.85 27.09 6.57
CA ASN A 48 -10.86 28.15 6.39
C ASN A 48 -11.23 28.99 7.63
N ARG A 49 -10.38 29.08 8.68
CA ARG A 49 -10.51 29.96 9.88
C ARG A 49 -11.96 30.38 10.25
N TYR A 50 -12.81 29.44 10.61
CA TYR A 50 -14.19 29.73 11.05
C TYR A 50 -14.22 30.36 12.44
N ALA A 51 -15.21 31.23 12.72
CA ALA A 51 -15.40 31.87 14.03
C ALA A 51 -15.69 30.86 15.18
N HIS A 52 -16.36 29.74 14.87
CA HIS A 52 -16.64 28.65 15.82
C HIS A 52 -16.32 27.27 15.22
N PRO A 53 -15.04 26.96 15.01
CA PRO A 53 -14.61 25.83 14.18
C PRO A 53 -15.01 24.49 14.80
N GLN A 54 -15.05 24.39 16.14
CA GLN A 54 -15.39 23.14 16.82
C GLN A 54 -16.87 22.76 16.73
N GLN A 55 -17.79 23.74 16.83
CA GLN A 55 -19.23 23.48 16.70
C GLN A 55 -19.60 23.18 15.24
N ALA A 56 -19.08 23.96 14.30
CA ALA A 56 -19.23 23.73 12.87
C ALA A 56 -18.69 22.34 12.48
N PHE A 57 -17.53 21.94 13.01
CA PHE A 57 -16.96 20.62 12.77
C PHE A 57 -17.85 19.49 13.31
N LYS A 58 -18.28 19.56 14.58
CA LYS A 58 -19.14 18.53 15.21
C LYS A 58 -20.47 18.35 14.48
N HIS A 59 -21.14 19.44 14.08
CA HIS A 59 -22.36 19.36 13.27
C HIS A 59 -22.09 18.68 11.91
N ASN A 60 -20.99 19.04 11.26
CA ASN A 60 -20.57 18.45 10.00
C ASN A 60 -20.21 16.97 10.10
N LEU A 61 -19.77 16.47 11.25
CA LEU A 61 -19.54 15.04 11.46
C LEU A 61 -20.84 14.24 11.45
N ASN A 62 -21.86 14.73 12.15
CA ASN A 62 -23.18 14.06 12.16
C ASN A 62 -23.80 14.07 10.75
N GLU A 63 -23.72 15.18 10.03
CA GLU A 63 -24.18 15.25 8.64
C GLU A 63 -23.38 14.33 7.70
N ALA A 64 -22.06 14.28 7.84
CA ALA A 64 -21.21 13.36 7.08
C ALA A 64 -21.62 11.90 7.35
N ALA A 65 -21.78 11.52 8.61
CA ALA A 65 -22.16 10.16 8.98
C ALA A 65 -23.55 9.77 8.47
N ARG A 66 -24.53 10.68 8.51
CA ARG A 66 -25.86 10.45 7.92
C ARG A 66 -25.76 10.17 6.41
N ARG A 67 -25.01 10.98 5.67
CA ARG A 67 -24.79 10.79 4.23
C ARG A 67 -24.06 9.48 3.96
N GLN A 68 -23.03 9.18 4.76
CA GLN A 68 -22.24 7.97 4.64
C GLN A 68 -23.07 6.72 4.90
N HIS A 69 -23.92 6.73 5.94
CA HIS A 69 -24.84 5.62 6.26
C HIS A 69 -25.84 5.34 5.15
N ARG A 70 -26.42 6.37 4.54
CA ARG A 70 -27.32 6.19 3.39
C ARG A 70 -26.61 5.54 2.20
N ARG A 71 -25.32 5.83 2.00
CA ARG A 71 -24.50 5.26 0.94
C ARG A 71 -24.04 3.84 1.26
N PHE A 72 -23.54 3.61 2.47
CA PHE A 72 -22.87 2.38 2.91
C PHE A 72 -23.85 1.29 3.34
N CYS A 73 -24.69 0.89 2.39
CA CYS A 73 -25.57 -0.25 2.50
C CYS A 73 -25.31 -1.18 1.32
N ILE A 74 -24.77 -2.38 1.58
CA ILE A 74 -24.53 -3.37 0.52
C ILE A 74 -25.87 -3.73 -0.11
N SER A 75 -25.99 -3.62 -1.44
CA SER A 75 -27.27 -3.87 -2.12
C SER A 75 -27.79 -5.29 -1.86
N ARG A 76 -29.12 -5.46 -1.79
CA ARG A 76 -29.74 -6.79 -1.60
C ARG A 76 -29.31 -7.80 -2.68
N ARG A 77 -29.11 -7.34 -3.91
CA ARG A 77 -28.65 -8.19 -5.04
C ARG A 77 -27.26 -8.77 -4.78
N ILE A 78 -26.34 -7.98 -4.26
CA ILE A 78 -24.98 -8.44 -3.92
C ILE A 78 -25.01 -9.30 -2.66
N TRP A 79 -25.76 -8.89 -1.62
CA TRP A 79 -25.89 -9.63 -0.37
C TRP A 79 -26.39 -11.08 -0.53
N ARG A 80 -27.22 -11.33 -1.55
CA ARG A 80 -27.70 -12.69 -1.90
C ARG A 80 -26.60 -13.59 -2.45
N LYS A 81 -25.49 -13.04 -2.95
CA LYS A 81 -24.31 -13.81 -3.38
C LYS A 81 -23.49 -14.18 -2.16
N LYS A 82 -23.91 -15.24 -1.46
CA LYS A 82 -23.39 -15.59 -0.14
C LYS A 82 -21.89 -15.88 -0.13
N SER A 83 -21.37 -16.61 -1.11
CA SER A 83 -19.92 -16.88 -1.25
C SER A 83 -19.12 -15.58 -1.40
N ILE A 84 -19.53 -14.71 -2.33
CA ILE A 84 -18.90 -13.40 -2.56
C ILE A 84 -18.97 -12.53 -1.31
N THR A 85 -20.13 -12.47 -0.67
CA THR A 85 -20.30 -11.65 0.55
C THR A 85 -19.36 -12.13 1.66
N ARG A 86 -19.28 -13.45 1.87
CA ARG A 86 -18.35 -14.04 2.85
C ARG A 86 -16.87 -13.79 2.53
N ALA A 87 -16.50 -13.66 1.26
CA ALA A 87 -15.13 -13.31 0.89
C ALA A 87 -14.76 -11.85 1.19
N TYR A 88 -15.69 -10.91 0.97
CA TYR A 88 -15.40 -9.47 1.11
C TYR A 88 -15.57 -8.93 2.53
N LEU A 89 -16.47 -9.50 3.34
CA LEU A 89 -16.70 -9.02 4.70
C LEU A 89 -15.43 -9.10 5.60
N PRO A 90 -14.59 -10.15 5.55
CA PRO A 90 -13.33 -10.18 6.28
C PRO A 90 -12.42 -8.98 6.00
N LEU A 91 -12.28 -8.59 4.72
CA LEU A 91 -11.50 -7.40 4.34
C LEU A 91 -12.06 -6.15 5.03
N ILE A 92 -13.39 -5.99 5.05
CA ILE A 92 -14.02 -4.82 5.67
C ILE A 92 -13.75 -4.78 7.18
N PHE A 93 -13.92 -5.90 7.88
CA PHE A 93 -13.68 -5.96 9.32
C PHE A 93 -12.21 -5.73 9.67
N ARG A 94 -11.27 -6.37 8.97
CA ARG A 94 -9.82 -6.19 9.19
C ARG A 94 -9.40 -4.72 9.05
N HIS A 95 -9.93 -4.01 8.05
CA HIS A 95 -9.64 -2.58 7.87
C HIS A 95 -10.28 -1.69 8.93
N TYR A 96 -11.47 -2.00 9.42
CA TYR A 96 -12.03 -1.26 10.57
C TYR A 96 -11.22 -1.49 11.84
N ILE A 97 -10.80 -2.74 12.11
CA ILE A 97 -9.92 -3.07 13.24
C ILE A 97 -8.61 -2.27 13.13
N LEU A 98 -7.96 -2.27 11.96
CA LEU A 98 -6.77 -1.45 11.68
C LEU A 98 -7.02 0.03 12.03
N GLY A 99 -8.13 0.60 11.57
CA GLY A 99 -8.48 1.99 11.84
C GLY A 99 -8.63 2.30 13.35
N PHE A 100 -9.20 1.39 14.12
CA PHE A 100 -9.34 1.58 15.57
C PHE A 100 -8.03 1.40 16.34
N LEU A 101 -7.16 0.47 15.92
CA LEU A 101 -5.81 0.34 16.44
C LEU A 101 -5.02 1.64 16.22
N VAL A 102 -5.05 2.21 15.01
CA VAL A 102 -4.44 3.51 14.70
C VAL A 102 -4.96 4.62 15.61
N GLN A 103 -6.26 4.65 15.91
CA GLN A 103 -6.83 5.66 16.81
C GLN A 103 -6.42 5.46 18.27
N ARG A 104 -6.26 4.22 18.74
CA ARG A 104 -5.73 3.92 20.09
C ARG A 104 -4.26 4.31 20.19
N LEU A 105 -3.44 3.85 19.25
CA LEU A 105 -2.03 4.18 19.16
C LEU A 105 -1.80 5.69 19.13
N ARG A 106 -2.58 6.45 18.33
CA ARG A 106 -2.48 7.91 18.32
C ARG A 106 -2.71 8.53 19.69
N LYS A 107 -3.68 8.02 20.45
CA LYS A 107 -4.04 8.57 21.76
C LYS A 107 -2.94 8.32 22.80
N GLN A 108 -2.26 7.18 22.72
CA GLN A 108 -1.35 6.70 23.76
C GLN A 108 0.13 6.95 23.42
N TYR A 109 0.50 6.82 22.14
CA TYR A 109 1.88 6.84 21.66
C TYR A 109 2.10 7.88 20.56
N GLY A 110 1.17 8.83 20.37
CA GLY A 110 1.23 9.81 19.28
C GLY A 110 2.53 10.62 19.24
N ASP A 111 3.10 10.94 20.40
CA ASP A 111 4.36 11.68 20.51
C ASP A 111 5.59 10.80 20.18
N GLN A 112 5.53 9.50 20.47
CA GLN A 112 6.61 8.55 20.17
C GLN A 112 6.59 8.15 18.68
N LEU A 113 5.40 8.00 18.12
CA LEU A 113 5.16 7.65 16.72
C LEU A 113 4.93 8.90 15.86
N ALA A 114 5.76 9.91 16.05
CA ALA A 114 5.72 11.13 15.25
C ALA A 114 6.14 10.83 13.80
N ALA A 115 5.39 11.36 12.83
CA ALA A 115 5.75 11.24 11.43
C ALA A 115 6.89 12.18 11.04
N GLU A 116 7.66 11.76 10.04
CA GLU A 116 8.71 12.59 9.45
C GLU A 116 8.12 13.84 8.77
N PRO A 117 8.84 14.98 8.80
CA PRO A 117 8.38 16.20 8.14
C PRO A 117 8.10 16.01 6.65
N GLY A 118 6.92 16.43 6.20
CA GLY A 118 6.50 16.31 4.79
C GLY A 118 5.94 14.94 4.38
N CYS A 119 6.01 13.94 5.26
CA CYS A 119 5.51 12.59 5.01
C CYS A 119 4.08 12.37 5.52
N TYR A 120 3.51 11.20 5.20
CA TYR A 120 2.19 10.78 5.65
C TYR A 120 2.09 10.74 7.19
N PRO A 121 1.27 11.62 7.83
CA PRO A 121 1.25 11.77 9.28
C PRO A 121 0.85 10.52 10.07
N ASP A 122 0.12 9.61 9.43
CA ASP A 122 -0.37 8.40 10.07
C ASP A 122 0.52 7.20 9.77
N ALA A 123 1.62 7.33 9.01
CA ALA A 123 2.43 6.19 8.59
C ALA A 123 2.97 5.38 9.78
N PRO A 124 3.60 5.98 10.81
CA PRO A 124 4.15 5.21 11.92
C PRO A 124 3.03 4.52 12.74
N LEU A 125 1.89 5.20 12.90
CA LEU A 125 0.72 4.66 13.59
C LEU A 125 0.10 3.48 12.83
N VAL A 126 0.05 3.55 11.50
CA VAL A 126 -0.46 2.46 10.66
C VAL A 126 0.51 1.29 10.69
N LEU A 127 1.83 1.53 10.63
CA LEU A 127 2.82 0.46 10.74
C LEU A 127 2.70 -0.29 12.07
N ALA A 128 2.68 0.42 13.20
CA ALA A 128 2.50 -0.19 14.52
C ALA A 128 1.17 -0.95 14.64
N ALA A 129 0.10 -0.46 14.01
CA ALA A 129 -1.17 -1.19 13.99
C ALA A 129 -1.08 -2.48 13.14
N LEU A 130 -0.37 -2.45 12.01
CA LEU A 130 -0.12 -3.63 11.19
C LEU A 130 0.77 -4.65 11.91
N GLU A 131 1.82 -4.20 12.63
CA GLU A 131 2.67 -5.03 13.48
C GLU A 131 1.86 -5.82 14.50
N TRP A 132 0.89 -5.17 15.17
CA TRP A 132 0.02 -5.85 16.11
C TRP A 132 -0.90 -6.85 15.40
N LEU A 133 -1.52 -6.46 14.29
CA LEU A 133 -2.45 -7.31 13.54
C LEU A 133 -1.78 -8.58 12.99
N VAL A 134 -0.55 -8.45 12.49
CA VAL A 134 0.21 -9.58 11.94
C VAL A 134 0.71 -10.49 13.05
N ALA A 135 1.15 -9.95 14.18
CA ALA A 135 1.53 -10.75 15.35
C ALA A 135 0.36 -11.55 15.94
N HIS A 136 -0.88 -11.08 15.76
CA HIS A 136 -2.10 -11.69 16.30
C HIS A 136 -3.02 -12.24 15.20
N GLU A 137 -2.47 -12.65 14.06
CA GLU A 137 -3.25 -13.03 12.87
C GLU A 137 -4.33 -14.06 13.18
N SER A 138 -3.98 -15.18 13.83
CA SER A 138 -4.93 -16.26 14.12
C SER A 138 -6.08 -15.81 15.03
N LEU A 139 -5.79 -14.97 16.02
CA LEU A 139 -6.82 -14.39 16.89
C LEU A 139 -7.72 -13.44 16.10
N VAL A 140 -7.13 -12.55 15.31
CA VAL A 140 -7.88 -11.58 14.50
C VAL A 140 -8.77 -12.31 13.50
N ASP A 141 -8.28 -13.36 12.84
CA ASP A 141 -9.06 -14.12 11.87
C ASP A 141 -10.23 -14.87 12.52
N ALA A 142 -10.04 -15.45 13.71
CA ALA A 142 -11.13 -16.07 14.46
C ALA A 142 -12.21 -15.04 14.85
N LEU A 143 -11.80 -13.88 15.37
CA LEU A 143 -12.72 -12.80 15.75
C LEU A 143 -13.45 -12.24 14.53
N VAL A 144 -12.76 -12.04 13.41
CA VAL A 144 -13.35 -11.57 12.16
C VAL A 144 -14.34 -12.60 11.62
N ALA A 145 -14.01 -13.88 11.62
CA ALA A 145 -14.92 -14.94 11.17
C ALA A 145 -16.22 -14.96 12.00
N GLU A 146 -16.11 -14.87 13.34
CA GLU A 146 -17.26 -14.77 14.23
C GLU A 146 -18.15 -13.56 13.88
N GLN A 147 -17.53 -12.38 13.68
CA GLN A 147 -18.30 -11.18 13.32
C GLN A 147 -18.96 -11.30 11.95
N VAL A 148 -18.30 -11.95 10.98
CA VAL A 148 -18.86 -12.21 9.64
C VAL A 148 -20.08 -13.12 9.74
N ASP A 149 -20.02 -14.20 10.51
CA ASP A 149 -21.16 -15.11 10.65
C ASP A 149 -22.35 -14.42 11.34
N GLN A 150 -22.11 -13.64 12.40
CA GLN A 150 -23.17 -12.89 13.08
C GLN A 150 -23.87 -11.89 12.15
N VAL A 151 -23.14 -11.09 11.36
CA VAL A 151 -23.78 -10.13 10.44
C VAL A 151 -24.52 -10.82 9.29
N MET A 152 -24.02 -11.98 8.86
CA MET A 152 -24.64 -12.80 7.81
C MET A 152 -25.96 -13.42 8.28
N GLU A 153 -26.01 -13.94 9.51
CA GLU A 153 -27.20 -14.48 10.16
C GLU A 153 -28.25 -13.39 10.36
N GLU A 154 -27.85 -12.22 10.87
CA GLU A 154 -28.74 -11.08 11.10
C GLU A 154 -29.26 -10.40 9.81
N GLY A 155 -28.71 -10.77 8.65
CA GLY A 155 -28.97 -10.10 7.38
C GLY A 155 -28.58 -8.61 7.38
N SER A 156 -27.59 -8.24 8.20
CA SER A 156 -27.15 -6.86 8.39
C SER A 156 -26.30 -6.41 7.22
N ARG A 157 -26.74 -5.41 6.45
CA ARG A 157 -26.06 -4.91 5.23
C ARG A 157 -25.36 -3.57 5.40
N HIS A 158 -25.42 -2.98 6.59
CA HIS A 158 -25.00 -1.59 6.84
C HIS A 158 -23.62 -1.57 7.47
N LEU A 159 -22.65 -0.94 6.81
CA LEU A 159 -21.25 -0.95 7.28
C LEU A 159 -21.06 -0.22 8.61
N TYR A 160 -21.98 0.68 9.00
CA TYR A 160 -21.95 1.30 10.33
C TYR A 160 -21.97 0.24 11.45
N LEU A 161 -22.76 -0.83 11.26
CA LEU A 161 -22.87 -1.91 12.24
C LEU A 161 -21.58 -2.73 12.30
N TYR A 162 -20.91 -2.92 11.15
CA TYR A 162 -19.62 -3.62 11.10
C TYR A 162 -18.54 -2.79 11.80
N CYS A 163 -18.52 -1.48 11.56
CA CYS A 163 -17.63 -0.53 12.23
C CYS A 163 -17.84 -0.53 13.75
N LEU A 164 -19.09 -0.49 14.23
CA LEU A 164 -19.40 -0.58 15.66
C LEU A 164 -18.92 -1.92 16.26
N ARG A 165 -19.16 -3.04 15.57
CA ARG A 165 -18.71 -4.37 15.99
C ARG A 165 -17.18 -4.47 16.06
N ALA A 166 -16.48 -4.03 15.02
CA ALA A 166 -15.02 -3.98 14.98
C ALA A 166 -14.43 -3.16 16.14
N TYR A 167 -15.07 -2.04 16.49
CA TYR A 167 -14.67 -1.24 17.66
C TYR A 167 -14.79 -2.03 18.97
N VAL A 168 -15.91 -2.73 19.17
CA VAL A 168 -16.14 -3.55 20.36
C VAL A 168 -15.11 -4.68 20.46
N VAL A 169 -14.76 -5.31 19.33
CA VAL A 169 -13.69 -6.31 19.26
C VAL A 169 -12.36 -5.72 19.74
N VAL A 170 -11.92 -4.61 19.15
CA VAL A 170 -10.67 -3.94 19.52
C VAL A 170 -10.66 -3.51 20.98
N ARG A 171 -11.78 -3.00 21.50
CA ARG A 171 -11.91 -2.61 22.91
C ARG A 171 -11.75 -3.80 23.86
N SER A 172 -12.23 -4.97 23.47
CA SER A 172 -12.30 -6.14 24.36
C SER A 172 -11.01 -6.94 24.39
N TRP A 173 -10.30 -7.00 23.26
CA TRP A 173 -9.19 -7.95 23.07
C TRP A 173 -7.81 -7.30 23.03
N VAL A 174 -7.69 -6.04 22.61
CA VAL A 174 -6.39 -5.40 22.45
C VAL A 174 -5.93 -4.83 23.77
N LYS A 175 -4.78 -5.31 24.26
CA LYS A 175 -4.14 -4.84 25.49
C LYS A 175 -3.08 -3.79 25.21
N ASP A 176 -2.82 -2.94 26.19
CA ASP A 176 -1.93 -1.79 26.02
C ASP A 176 -0.44 -2.18 26.00
N ASP A 177 -0.04 -3.24 26.71
CA ASP A 177 1.30 -3.82 26.69
C ASP A 177 1.67 -4.39 25.31
N GLU A 178 0.77 -5.13 24.69
CA GLU A 178 0.95 -5.67 23.33
C GLU A 178 1.08 -4.55 22.27
N LEU A 179 0.45 -3.38 22.49
CA LEU A 179 0.62 -2.21 21.63
C LEU A 179 1.99 -1.56 21.80
N ALA A 180 2.55 -1.53 23.01
CA ALA A 180 3.90 -1.04 23.26
C ALA A 180 4.94 -1.85 22.48
N GLU A 181 4.84 -3.19 22.48
CA GLU A 181 5.76 -4.02 21.70
C GLU A 181 5.69 -3.73 20.19
N ALA A 182 4.49 -3.46 19.67
CA ALA A 182 4.31 -3.09 18.28
C ALA A 182 4.91 -1.71 17.95
N VAL A 183 4.85 -0.76 18.90
CA VAL A 183 5.53 0.54 18.83
C VAL A 183 7.05 0.33 18.79
N ASP A 184 7.60 -0.49 19.69
CA ASP A 184 9.04 -0.76 19.76
C ASP A 184 9.56 -1.37 18.44
N ARG A 185 8.85 -2.35 17.88
CA ARG A 185 9.19 -2.93 16.56
C ARG A 185 9.16 -1.90 15.43
N THR A 186 8.21 -0.96 15.49
CA THR A 186 8.08 0.10 14.49
C THR A 186 9.24 1.08 14.55
N LEU A 187 9.67 1.46 15.76
CA LEU A 187 10.80 2.37 15.95
C LEU A 187 12.14 1.70 15.63
N ALA A 188 12.29 0.42 15.96
CA ALA A 188 13.53 -0.33 15.74
C ALA A 188 13.85 -0.62 14.26
N CYS A 189 12.89 -0.47 13.35
CA CYS A 189 13.09 -0.78 11.93
C CYS A 189 13.68 0.37 11.10
N CYS A 190 13.78 1.57 11.68
CA CYS A 190 14.32 2.75 11.01
C CYS A 190 15.85 2.63 10.82
N SER A 191 16.32 2.99 9.63
CA SER A 191 17.74 2.98 9.27
C SER A 191 18.33 4.33 8.87
N GLY A 192 17.52 5.38 8.84
CA GLY A 192 17.87 6.70 8.31
C GLY A 192 17.66 6.83 6.80
N GLY A 193 17.94 8.05 6.33
CA GLY A 193 17.76 8.49 4.94
C GLY A 193 17.13 9.89 4.86
N SER A 194 17.35 10.58 3.75
CA SER A 194 16.75 11.91 3.50
C SER A 194 15.79 11.97 2.31
N VAL A 195 15.87 10.99 1.40
CA VAL A 195 15.05 10.94 0.20
C VAL A 195 13.61 10.58 0.55
N ALA A 196 12.64 11.32 0.05
CA ALA A 196 11.25 10.96 0.25
C ALA A 196 10.85 9.74 -0.60
N LEU A 197 10.22 8.76 0.04
CA LEU A 197 9.90 7.45 -0.51
C LEU A 197 8.41 7.16 -0.41
N GLY A 198 7.89 6.41 -1.38
CA GLY A 198 6.51 5.94 -1.41
C GLY A 198 6.39 4.59 -2.09
N ALA A 199 5.27 3.90 -1.88
CA ALA A 199 5.01 2.62 -2.51
C ALA A 199 3.54 2.44 -2.91
N GLU A 200 3.32 1.75 -4.02
CA GLU A 200 2.03 1.25 -4.46
C GLU A 200 2.15 -0.28 -4.58
N LEU A 201 1.28 -1.03 -3.90
CA LEU A 201 1.33 -2.49 -3.86
C LEU A 201 0.08 -3.04 -4.53
N GLU A 202 0.26 -3.93 -5.51
CA GLU A 202 -0.85 -4.56 -6.23
C GLU A 202 -1.00 -6.03 -5.85
N PHE A 203 -2.26 -6.45 -5.70
CA PHE A 203 -2.64 -7.80 -5.34
C PHE A 203 -3.64 -8.37 -6.35
N SER A 204 -3.44 -9.63 -6.75
CA SER A 204 -4.42 -10.37 -7.55
C SER A 204 -4.18 -11.88 -7.52
N ASN A 205 -5.25 -12.63 -7.30
CA ASN A 205 -5.28 -14.09 -7.42
C ASN A 205 -5.18 -14.57 -8.89
N LEU A 206 -5.34 -13.69 -9.87
CA LEU A 206 -5.18 -13.99 -11.30
C LEU A 206 -3.79 -13.63 -11.84
N GLY A 207 -2.95 -12.98 -11.02
CA GLY A 207 -1.69 -12.38 -11.49
C GLY A 207 -1.92 -11.44 -12.67
N HIS A 208 -1.09 -11.55 -13.71
CA HIS A 208 -1.17 -10.69 -14.91
C HIS A 208 -2.53 -10.70 -15.62
N ARG A 209 -3.29 -11.79 -15.46
CA ARG A 209 -4.62 -11.94 -16.09
C ARG A 209 -5.69 -11.05 -15.45
N ALA A 210 -5.36 -10.35 -14.37
CA ALA A 210 -6.27 -9.41 -13.71
C ALA A 210 -6.55 -8.16 -14.55
N ALA A 211 -5.60 -7.74 -15.38
CA ALA A 211 -5.72 -6.59 -16.25
C ALA A 211 -6.94 -6.71 -17.17
N PHE A 212 -7.52 -5.57 -17.57
CA PHE A 212 -8.75 -5.54 -18.37
C PHE A 212 -8.67 -6.38 -19.65
N GLU A 213 -7.56 -6.31 -20.39
CA GLU A 213 -7.35 -7.00 -21.66
C GLU A 213 -7.50 -8.53 -21.53
N HIS A 214 -7.21 -9.07 -20.35
CA HIS A 214 -7.22 -10.51 -20.10
C HIS A 214 -8.42 -10.99 -19.27
N SER A 215 -9.07 -10.08 -18.53
CA SER A 215 -10.09 -10.44 -17.55
C SER A 215 -11.53 -10.44 -18.09
N PHE A 216 -11.78 -9.92 -19.30
CA PHE A 216 -13.13 -9.85 -19.88
C PHE A 216 -13.79 -11.24 -19.94
N GLY A 217 -14.89 -11.42 -19.19
CA GLY A 217 -15.61 -12.69 -19.08
C GLY A 217 -14.92 -13.77 -18.24
N ARG A 218 -13.70 -13.51 -17.74
CA ARG A 218 -12.87 -14.48 -16.99
C ARG A 218 -12.76 -14.17 -15.50
N HIS A 219 -13.48 -13.17 -15.01
CA HIS A 219 -13.47 -12.77 -13.59
C HIS A 219 -13.68 -13.94 -12.61
N ARG A 220 -14.48 -14.95 -12.98
CA ARG A 220 -14.79 -16.12 -12.14
C ARG A 220 -13.63 -17.10 -11.94
N GLN A 221 -12.52 -16.94 -12.67
CA GLN A 221 -11.31 -17.74 -12.45
C GLN A 221 -10.73 -17.49 -11.05
N ASP A 222 -10.93 -16.29 -10.51
CA ASP A 222 -10.74 -16.01 -9.09
C ASP A 222 -12.05 -16.30 -8.36
N ALA A 223 -12.15 -17.51 -7.80
CA ALA A 223 -13.37 -17.98 -7.14
C ALA A 223 -13.75 -17.15 -5.90
N GLN A 224 -12.76 -16.49 -5.26
CA GLN A 224 -12.96 -15.78 -4.01
C GLN A 224 -13.44 -14.34 -4.24
N PHE A 225 -12.68 -13.55 -5.01
CA PHE A 225 -12.98 -12.12 -5.19
C PHE A 225 -13.57 -11.76 -6.55
N HIS A 226 -13.60 -12.72 -7.49
CA HIS A 226 -14.01 -12.52 -8.87
C HIS A 226 -13.25 -11.36 -9.53
N ASN A 227 -11.92 -11.32 -9.42
CA ASN A 227 -11.07 -10.24 -9.93
C ASN A 227 -11.50 -8.85 -9.42
N PHE A 228 -11.98 -8.78 -8.18
CA PHE A 228 -12.46 -7.55 -7.55
C PHE A 228 -13.56 -6.78 -8.30
N ILE A 229 -14.35 -7.41 -9.18
CA ILE A 229 -15.47 -6.73 -9.87
C ILE A 229 -16.51 -6.12 -8.90
N TYR A 230 -16.54 -6.57 -7.64
CA TYR A 230 -17.47 -6.05 -6.63
C TYR A 230 -16.86 -5.00 -5.70
N PHE A 231 -15.63 -4.55 -5.95
CA PHE A 231 -14.88 -3.60 -5.11
C PHE A 231 -15.73 -2.38 -4.68
N HIS A 232 -16.41 -1.75 -5.64
CA HIS A 232 -17.22 -0.55 -5.38
C HIS A 232 -18.55 -0.88 -4.69
N GLN A 233 -19.17 -2.04 -4.97
CA GLN A 233 -20.41 -2.45 -4.29
C GLN A 233 -20.20 -2.85 -2.83
N PHE A 234 -18.97 -3.21 -2.45
CA PHE A 234 -18.54 -3.42 -1.06
C PHE A 234 -17.88 -2.18 -0.44
N PHE A 235 -17.80 -1.06 -1.17
CA PHE A 235 -17.22 0.20 -0.71
C PHE A 235 -15.76 0.08 -0.26
N LEU A 236 -15.00 -0.84 -0.85
CA LEU A 236 -13.63 -1.11 -0.38
C LEU A 236 -12.76 0.14 -0.44
N GLY A 237 -12.79 0.93 -1.51
CA GLY A 237 -11.99 2.16 -1.59
C GLY A 237 -12.28 3.21 -0.50
N ASP A 238 -13.43 3.13 0.17
CA ASP A 238 -13.69 3.97 1.34
C ASP A 238 -13.30 3.31 2.66
N VAL A 239 -13.45 1.98 2.76
CA VAL A 239 -13.12 1.21 3.97
C VAL A 239 -11.60 1.08 4.12
N THR A 240 -10.88 0.91 3.02
CA THR A 240 -9.43 0.68 2.97
C THR A 240 -8.63 1.98 2.87
N TRP A 241 -9.23 3.10 3.25
CA TRP A 241 -8.68 4.43 3.04
C TRP A 241 -7.37 4.70 3.79
N ARG A 242 -7.11 3.97 4.90
CA ARG A 242 -5.86 4.07 5.68
C ARG A 242 -4.63 3.64 4.88
N LEU A 243 -4.82 2.72 3.94
CA LEU A 243 -3.80 2.21 3.01
C LEU A 243 -4.04 2.70 1.57
N GLY A 244 -4.91 3.70 1.38
CA GLY A 244 -5.19 4.27 0.06
C GLY A 244 -5.78 3.30 -0.96
N GLY A 245 -6.60 2.33 -0.52
CA GLY A 245 -6.99 1.23 -1.41
C GLY A 245 -7.79 1.67 -2.65
N TYR A 246 -7.44 1.08 -3.79
CA TYR A 246 -7.98 1.38 -5.11
C TYR A 246 -8.14 0.10 -5.96
N LEU A 247 -8.92 0.19 -7.04
CA LEU A 247 -9.06 -0.89 -8.02
C LEU A 247 -8.39 -0.46 -9.33
N ASP A 248 -7.18 -0.95 -9.59
CA ASP A 248 -6.51 -0.69 -10.85
C ASP A 248 -6.86 -1.74 -11.90
N HIS A 249 -7.37 -1.26 -13.02
CA HIS A 249 -7.94 -2.04 -14.11
C HIS A 249 -7.12 -1.91 -15.40
N HIS A 250 -6.07 -1.07 -15.41
CA HIS A 250 -5.18 -0.83 -16.55
C HIS A 250 -5.89 -0.42 -17.86
N VAL A 251 -7.07 0.24 -17.79
CA VAL A 251 -7.80 0.71 -18.99
C VAL A 251 -7.46 2.14 -19.33
N ARG A 252 -6.85 2.36 -20.50
CA ARG A 252 -6.53 3.70 -21.04
C ARG A 252 -7.76 4.51 -21.47
N LEU A 253 -8.86 3.85 -21.85
CA LEU A 253 -10.07 4.45 -22.45
C LEU A 253 -11.16 4.86 -21.45
N ARG A 254 -10.88 4.85 -20.14
CA ARG A 254 -11.89 5.09 -19.08
C ARG A 254 -12.59 6.45 -19.18
N ARG A 255 -12.01 7.43 -19.89
CA ARG A 255 -12.66 8.72 -20.18
C ARG A 255 -13.98 8.57 -20.95
N TYR A 256 -14.21 7.44 -21.63
CA TYR A 256 -15.30 7.33 -22.60
C TYR A 256 -16.36 6.26 -22.26
N LEU A 257 -16.10 5.27 -21.39
CA LEU A 257 -17.06 4.23 -21.04
C LEU A 257 -16.98 3.84 -19.55
N PRO A 258 -17.97 4.19 -18.70
CA PRO A 258 -18.09 3.65 -17.36
C PRO A 258 -18.63 2.22 -17.47
N VAL A 259 -17.75 1.23 -17.36
CA VAL A 259 -18.11 -0.18 -17.48
C VAL A 259 -18.11 -0.82 -16.09
N PRO A 260 -19.28 -1.01 -15.44
CA PRO A 260 -19.37 -1.41 -14.03
C PRO A 260 -19.07 -2.90 -13.76
N TRP A 261 -18.55 -3.62 -14.75
CA TRP A 261 -18.16 -5.04 -14.67
C TRP A 261 -16.66 -5.27 -14.89
N ILE A 262 -15.84 -4.21 -14.93
CA ILE A 262 -14.39 -4.35 -15.06
C ILE A 262 -13.78 -4.62 -13.68
N GLY A 263 -13.06 -5.74 -13.60
CA GLY A 263 -12.23 -6.10 -12.45
C GLY A 263 -10.81 -5.56 -12.60
N GLY A 264 -9.95 -5.89 -11.65
CA GLY A 264 -8.57 -5.41 -11.66
C GLY A 264 -7.75 -5.85 -10.46
N PHE A 265 -6.54 -5.31 -10.38
CA PHE A 265 -5.66 -5.40 -9.24
C PHE A 265 -6.25 -4.63 -8.05
N PHE A 266 -6.26 -5.28 -6.90
CA PHE A 266 -6.52 -4.59 -5.66
C PHE A 266 -5.23 -3.90 -5.22
N GLU A 267 -5.20 -2.57 -5.31
CA GLU A 267 -4.02 -1.75 -5.06
C GLU A 267 -4.12 -1.10 -3.68
N TYR A 268 -3.02 -1.09 -2.93
CA TYR A 268 -2.80 -0.14 -1.84
C TYR A 268 -1.84 0.95 -2.27
N ASN A 269 -2.36 2.17 -2.30
CA ASN A 269 -1.58 3.34 -2.62
C ASN A 269 -1.13 4.05 -1.34
N LEU A 270 0.06 3.74 -0.86
CA LEU A 270 0.54 4.23 0.43
C LEU A 270 0.91 5.73 0.39
N VAL A 271 0.93 6.32 -0.81
CA VAL A 271 1.36 7.70 -1.07
C VAL A 271 0.15 8.64 -1.22
N ARG A 272 -1.06 8.11 -1.44
CA ARG A 272 -2.21 8.93 -1.86
C ARG A 272 -3.18 9.27 -0.74
N MET A 273 -3.57 10.54 -0.73
CA MET A 273 -4.43 11.14 0.28
C MET A 273 -5.87 11.32 -0.15
N ASP A 274 -6.11 11.43 -1.46
CA ASP A 274 -7.40 11.83 -1.98
C ASP A 274 -7.81 11.08 -3.25
N TYR A 275 -9.13 10.90 -3.38
CA TYR A 275 -9.80 10.20 -4.47
C TYR A 275 -9.79 11.00 -5.79
N PRO A 276 -9.81 12.35 -5.78
CA PRO A 276 -9.53 13.15 -6.99
C PRO A 276 -8.14 12.93 -7.59
N ARG A 277 -7.21 12.32 -6.84
CA ARG A 277 -5.82 12.07 -7.25
C ARG A 277 -5.02 13.34 -7.51
N ASN A 278 -5.39 14.43 -6.85
CA ASN A 278 -4.69 15.69 -7.04
C ASN A 278 -3.46 15.81 -6.15
N PHE A 279 -3.39 14.99 -5.08
CA PHE A 279 -2.35 15.10 -4.08
C PHE A 279 -1.75 13.75 -3.70
N SER A 280 -0.43 13.71 -3.65
CA SER A 280 0.36 12.60 -3.12
C SER A 280 1.32 13.13 -2.06
N MET A 281 1.66 12.28 -1.10
CA MET A 281 2.62 12.57 -0.05
C MET A 281 3.51 11.35 0.13
N PRO A 282 4.83 11.52 0.25
CA PRO A 282 5.72 10.42 0.55
C PRO A 282 5.29 9.72 1.85
N LEU A 283 5.48 8.41 1.92
CA LEU A 283 5.15 7.63 3.09
C LEU A 283 6.17 7.88 4.21
N THR A 284 7.45 7.93 3.86
CA THR A 284 8.60 8.02 4.77
C THR A 284 9.83 8.52 4.02
N ARG A 285 10.92 8.87 4.72
CA ARG A 285 12.26 9.03 4.15
C ARG A 285 13.21 7.88 4.50
N ASP A 286 12.73 6.93 5.29
CA ASP A 286 13.53 5.84 5.84
C ASP A 286 13.29 4.54 5.06
N ALA A 287 14.36 4.00 4.48
CA ALA A 287 14.30 2.78 3.67
C ALA A 287 13.94 1.53 4.51
N GLY A 288 14.44 1.45 5.74
CA GLY A 288 14.14 0.37 6.68
C GLY A 288 12.67 0.39 7.12
N PHE A 289 12.12 1.59 7.38
CA PHE A 289 10.71 1.78 7.66
C PHE A 289 9.84 1.33 6.48
N LEU A 290 10.13 1.78 5.25
CA LEU A 290 9.36 1.41 4.08
C LEU A 290 9.42 -0.10 3.80
N ALA A 291 10.60 -0.72 3.93
CA ALA A 291 10.79 -2.16 3.80
C ALA A 291 9.89 -2.94 4.79
N ARG A 292 9.86 -2.50 6.05
CA ARG A 292 9.00 -3.12 7.08
C ARG A 292 7.53 -2.92 6.72
N TYR A 293 7.15 -1.72 6.30
CA TYR A 293 5.78 -1.40 5.92
C TYR A 293 5.27 -2.27 4.77
N ILE A 294 6.06 -2.47 3.72
CA ILE A 294 5.72 -3.35 2.58
C ILE A 294 5.43 -4.77 3.07
N ARG A 295 6.33 -5.32 3.90
CA ARG A 295 6.14 -6.67 4.47
C ARG A 295 4.87 -6.78 5.30
N GLN A 296 4.60 -5.80 6.16
CA GLN A 296 3.42 -5.84 7.01
C GLN A 296 2.11 -5.65 6.23
N VAL A 297 2.09 -4.83 5.17
CA VAL A 297 0.92 -4.75 4.28
C VAL A 297 0.68 -6.06 3.55
N MET A 298 1.74 -6.76 3.11
CA MET A 298 1.59 -8.06 2.48
C MET A 298 1.06 -9.13 3.44
N ALA A 299 1.62 -9.19 4.66
CA ALA A 299 1.18 -10.12 5.70
C ALA A 299 -0.24 -9.79 6.20
N PHE A 300 -0.66 -8.52 6.13
CA PHE A 300 -2.03 -8.14 6.44
C PHE A 300 -3.05 -8.66 5.41
N ASN A 301 -2.63 -8.95 4.16
CA ASN A 301 -3.48 -9.34 3.03
C ASN A 301 -3.21 -10.77 2.51
N LEU A 302 -3.26 -11.77 3.39
CA LEU A 302 -2.94 -13.15 3.01
C LEU A 302 -3.92 -13.79 2.03
N GLN A 303 -5.18 -13.33 2.04
CA GLN A 303 -6.24 -13.85 1.17
C GLN A 303 -6.09 -13.46 -0.30
N VAL A 304 -5.20 -12.52 -0.62
CA VAL A 304 -4.95 -12.08 -2.00
C VAL A 304 -3.47 -12.24 -2.31
N ALA A 305 -3.15 -12.90 -3.42
CA ALA A 305 -1.76 -13.08 -3.83
C ALA A 305 -1.11 -11.73 -4.18
N PRO A 306 0.12 -11.44 -3.71
CA PRO A 306 0.85 -10.26 -4.14
C PRO A 306 1.21 -10.38 -5.62
N HIS A 307 1.23 -9.24 -6.31
CA HIS A 307 1.50 -9.19 -7.73
C HIS A 307 2.68 -8.25 -8.03
N SER A 308 2.50 -6.95 -7.91
CA SER A 308 3.51 -5.97 -8.30
C SER A 308 3.75 -4.94 -7.19
N LEU A 309 4.91 -4.28 -7.28
CA LEU A 309 5.29 -3.18 -6.41
C LEU A 309 5.76 -2.03 -7.30
N HIS A 310 5.26 -0.83 -7.04
CA HIS A 310 5.81 0.39 -7.60
C HIS A 310 6.47 1.18 -6.47
N LEU A 311 7.76 1.44 -6.60
CA LEU A 311 8.47 2.30 -5.64
C LEU A 311 8.63 3.70 -6.22
N ASN A 312 8.22 4.69 -5.43
CA ASN A 312 8.31 6.10 -5.76
C ASN A 312 9.47 6.70 -4.99
N VAL A 313 10.43 7.28 -5.70
CA VAL A 313 11.62 7.91 -5.13
C VAL A 313 11.67 9.35 -5.59
N GLU A 314 11.65 10.29 -4.66
CA GLU A 314 11.78 11.71 -4.97
C GLU A 314 13.14 12.02 -5.61
N CYS A 315 13.12 12.81 -6.68
CA CYS A 315 14.34 13.26 -7.35
C CYS A 315 14.97 14.39 -6.56
N VAL A 316 16.21 14.18 -6.11
CA VAL A 316 17.02 15.23 -5.47
C VAL A 316 17.85 15.91 -6.57
N PRO A 317 17.84 17.26 -6.66
CA PRO A 317 18.67 17.97 -7.63
C PRO A 317 20.15 17.61 -7.50
N SER A 318 20.79 17.34 -8.63
CA SER A 318 22.22 17.05 -8.73
C SER A 318 22.78 17.68 -10.00
N ASP A 319 23.94 18.33 -9.88
CA ASP A 319 24.61 19.00 -11.02
C ASP A 319 25.41 18.02 -11.89
N SER A 320 25.49 16.74 -11.49
CA SER A 320 26.36 15.72 -12.11
C SER A 320 25.62 14.41 -12.39
N LEU A 321 24.46 14.51 -13.03
CA LEU A 321 23.70 13.33 -13.45
C LEU A 321 24.46 12.56 -14.55
N GLN A 322 24.49 11.25 -14.40
CA GLN A 322 25.12 10.30 -15.30
C GLN A 322 24.07 9.63 -16.17
N VAL A 323 24.44 9.31 -17.41
CA VAL A 323 23.57 8.58 -18.33
C VAL A 323 23.47 7.11 -17.88
N PRO A 324 22.26 6.58 -17.63
CA PRO A 324 22.06 5.16 -17.38
C PRO A 324 22.48 4.31 -18.58
N GLU A 325 23.18 3.22 -18.32
CA GLU A 325 23.62 2.25 -19.32
C GLU A 325 22.68 1.04 -19.34
N PHE A 326 22.66 0.28 -20.45
CA PHE A 326 21.85 -0.94 -20.54
C PHE A 326 22.11 -1.91 -19.38
N GLY A 327 23.38 -2.08 -18.99
CA GLY A 327 23.79 -2.92 -17.86
C GLY A 327 23.20 -2.50 -16.52
N ASP A 328 22.93 -1.21 -16.30
CA ASP A 328 22.29 -0.73 -15.06
C ASP A 328 20.86 -1.27 -14.96
N TYR A 329 20.11 -1.21 -16.06
CA TYR A 329 18.74 -1.72 -16.12
C TYR A 329 18.70 -3.24 -15.92
N LEU A 330 19.68 -3.98 -16.45
CA LEU A 330 19.79 -5.42 -16.19
C LEU A 330 20.06 -5.70 -14.70
N CYS A 331 20.99 -4.96 -14.07
CA CYS A 331 21.25 -5.10 -12.63
C CYS A 331 20.00 -4.83 -11.79
N LEU A 332 19.23 -3.80 -12.15
CA LEU A 332 17.94 -3.52 -11.51
C LEU A 332 16.96 -4.70 -11.66
N LEU A 333 16.84 -5.30 -12.85
CA LEU A 333 15.99 -6.48 -13.07
C LEU A 333 16.47 -7.72 -12.31
N LEU A 334 17.78 -7.94 -12.18
CA LEU A 334 18.32 -9.04 -11.35
C LEU A 334 17.91 -8.88 -9.87
N LEU A 335 17.92 -7.65 -9.36
CA LEU A 335 17.60 -7.36 -7.95
C LEU A 335 16.09 -7.33 -7.66
N GLY A 336 15.28 -6.77 -8.56
CA GLY A 336 13.87 -6.47 -8.30
C GLY A 336 12.85 -7.14 -9.23
N GLY A 337 13.29 -7.70 -10.35
CA GLY A 337 12.43 -8.28 -11.38
C GLY A 337 11.84 -9.65 -11.02
N ASP A 338 11.19 -10.26 -12.00
CA ASP A 338 10.49 -11.54 -11.89
C ASP A 338 11.09 -12.61 -12.81
N LEU A 339 12.38 -12.87 -12.64
CA LEU A 339 13.08 -13.99 -13.27
C LEU A 339 12.53 -15.33 -12.76
N VAL A 340 12.12 -16.19 -13.70
CA VAL A 340 11.68 -17.55 -13.42
C VAL A 340 12.10 -18.51 -14.53
N VAL A 341 12.13 -19.80 -14.18
CA VAL A 341 12.17 -20.89 -15.16
C VAL A 341 10.73 -21.21 -15.58
N THR A 342 10.47 -21.25 -16.88
CA THR A 342 9.17 -21.60 -17.47
C THR A 342 8.96 -23.12 -17.46
N GLU A 343 7.74 -23.56 -17.79
CA GLU A 343 7.42 -24.99 -17.92
C GLU A 343 8.27 -25.70 -18.97
N ASP A 344 8.72 -24.96 -20.00
CA ASP A 344 9.61 -25.45 -21.06
C ASP A 344 11.11 -25.44 -20.65
N GLY A 345 11.41 -25.15 -19.38
CA GLY A 345 12.77 -25.10 -18.84
C GLY A 345 13.57 -23.84 -19.21
N GLN A 346 12.95 -22.87 -19.91
CA GLN A 346 13.62 -21.64 -20.34
C GLN A 346 13.55 -20.57 -19.24
N VAL A 347 14.58 -19.74 -19.11
CA VAL A 347 14.54 -18.60 -18.18
C VAL A 347 13.84 -17.42 -18.84
N GLN A 348 13.02 -16.68 -18.08
CA GLN A 348 12.31 -15.49 -18.56
C GLN A 348 12.15 -14.46 -17.43
N GLU A 349 12.28 -13.18 -17.75
CA GLU A 349 11.74 -12.10 -16.91
C GLU A 349 10.27 -11.90 -17.28
N ARG A 350 9.37 -12.33 -16.40
CA ARG A 350 7.94 -12.47 -16.77
C ARG A 350 7.25 -11.15 -17.04
N ARG A 351 7.57 -10.08 -16.30
CA ARG A 351 6.77 -8.86 -16.34
C ARG A 351 6.94 -8.12 -17.66
N PHE A 352 8.17 -8.03 -18.16
CA PHE A 352 8.47 -7.50 -19.48
C PHE A 352 7.99 -8.44 -20.57
N ALA A 353 8.36 -9.72 -20.50
CA ALA A 353 8.10 -10.64 -21.61
C ALA A 353 6.61 -11.00 -21.80
N ARG A 354 5.75 -10.70 -20.81
CA ARG A 354 4.28 -10.82 -20.90
C ARG A 354 3.58 -9.48 -21.08
N ASN A 355 4.31 -8.40 -21.34
CA ASN A 355 3.77 -7.04 -21.49
C ASN A 355 2.94 -6.59 -20.27
N GLU A 356 3.33 -6.99 -19.06
CA GLU A 356 2.69 -6.52 -17.81
C GLU A 356 3.04 -5.06 -17.51
N LEU A 357 4.10 -4.53 -18.14
CA LEU A 357 4.66 -3.21 -17.89
C LEU A 357 4.47 -2.29 -19.09
N ILE A 358 4.05 -1.04 -18.82
CA ILE A 358 4.07 0.03 -19.83
C ILE A 358 5.47 0.67 -19.88
N LYS A 359 6.11 0.86 -18.72
CA LYS A 359 7.46 1.40 -18.57
C LYS A 359 8.14 0.77 -17.36
N MET A 360 9.46 0.62 -17.42
CA MET A 360 10.29 0.19 -16.27
C MET A 360 10.31 1.25 -15.18
N ILE A 361 10.60 2.48 -15.61
CA ILE A 361 10.78 3.68 -14.81
C ILE A 361 9.95 4.78 -15.45
N GLN A 362 9.21 5.53 -14.65
CA GLN A 362 8.42 6.67 -15.10
C GLN A 362 8.65 7.87 -14.20
N GLN A 363 8.93 9.04 -14.78
CA GLN A 363 8.92 10.28 -14.03
C GLN A 363 7.52 10.88 -13.92
N ARG A 364 7.19 11.40 -12.73
CA ARG A 364 5.90 12.02 -12.39
C ARG A 364 6.11 13.29 -11.58
N ASP A 365 5.19 14.23 -11.72
CA ASP A 365 5.09 15.41 -10.85
C ASP A 365 3.99 15.19 -9.81
N HIS A 366 4.37 15.26 -8.53
CA HIS A 366 3.49 15.05 -7.40
C HIS A 366 3.24 16.38 -6.68
N LEU A 367 1.98 16.81 -6.58
CA LEU A 367 1.62 18.01 -5.83
C LEU A 367 1.50 17.68 -4.33
N SER A 368 2.39 18.27 -3.53
CA SER A 368 2.41 18.06 -2.08
C SER A 368 1.35 18.91 -1.37
N LEU A 369 0.73 18.33 -0.34
CA LEU A 369 -0.27 19.01 0.49
C LEU A 369 0.32 19.94 1.56
N PHE A 370 1.63 19.85 1.82
CA PHE A 370 2.29 20.58 2.90
C PHE A 370 2.81 21.94 2.47
N ASP A 371 3.43 21.99 1.29
CA ASP A 371 4.07 23.17 0.72
C ASP A 371 3.38 23.67 -0.57
N ASP A 372 2.40 22.92 -1.09
CA ASP A 372 1.70 23.22 -2.36
C ASP A 372 2.66 23.27 -3.57
N GLN A 373 3.80 22.58 -3.47
CA GLN A 373 4.81 22.49 -4.53
C GLN A 373 4.72 21.16 -5.28
N ARG A 374 5.20 21.17 -6.53
CA ARG A 374 5.37 19.96 -7.33
C ARG A 374 6.74 19.38 -7.07
N HIS A 375 6.75 18.14 -6.61
CA HIS A 375 7.95 17.35 -6.41
C HIS A 375 8.07 16.34 -7.55
N ARG A 376 9.26 16.28 -8.15
CA ARG A 376 9.56 15.32 -9.23
C ARG A 376 9.89 13.98 -8.59
N VAL A 377 9.28 12.92 -9.10
CA VAL A 377 9.41 11.57 -8.54
C VAL A 377 9.67 10.58 -9.67
N SER A 378 10.62 9.67 -9.45
CA SER A 378 10.82 8.47 -10.27
C SER A 378 10.02 7.31 -9.68
N GLU A 379 9.13 6.75 -10.48
CA GLU A 379 8.37 5.54 -10.19
C GLU A 379 9.06 4.35 -10.85
N PHE A 380 9.58 3.42 -10.05
CA PHE A 380 10.13 2.14 -10.46
C PHE A 380 9.03 1.08 -10.44
N ALA A 381 8.44 0.80 -11.61
CA ALA A 381 7.25 -0.04 -11.75
C ALA A 381 7.55 -1.51 -12.02
N PHE A 382 8.82 -1.88 -12.27
CA PHE A 382 9.22 -3.22 -12.69
C PHE A 382 9.24 -4.27 -11.56
N LEU A 383 9.13 -3.85 -10.31
CA LEU A 383 9.39 -4.70 -9.15
C LEU A 383 8.29 -5.75 -8.93
N ARG A 384 8.69 -6.99 -8.64
CA ARG A 384 7.75 -8.03 -8.22
C ARG A 384 7.56 -7.99 -6.70
N LEU A 385 6.31 -7.99 -6.27
CA LEU A 385 5.98 -8.11 -4.84
C LEU A 385 6.03 -9.60 -4.43
N LYS A 386 7.01 -9.99 -3.61
CA LYS A 386 7.27 -11.40 -3.25
C LYS A 386 7.28 -11.63 -1.72
N ARG A 387 6.53 -12.63 -1.23
CA ARG A 387 6.31 -12.90 0.22
C ARG A 387 7.55 -13.41 0.95
N ASP A 388 8.41 -14.10 0.23
CA ASP A 388 9.65 -14.73 0.70
C ASP A 388 10.80 -13.73 0.88
N ARG A 389 10.66 -12.49 0.37
CA ARG A 389 11.67 -11.45 0.52
C ARG A 389 11.76 -10.95 1.96
N SER A 390 12.98 -10.95 2.51
CA SER A 390 13.25 -10.51 3.89
C SER A 390 13.11 -8.98 4.04
N HIS A 391 13.20 -8.48 5.28
CA HIS A 391 13.17 -7.02 5.52
C HIS A 391 14.42 -6.37 4.94
N GLU A 392 15.54 -7.03 5.16
CA GLU A 392 16.87 -6.70 4.71
C GLU A 392 16.95 -6.61 3.18
N ASP A 393 16.35 -7.55 2.46
CA ASP A 393 16.32 -7.53 0.99
C ASP A 393 15.48 -6.38 0.45
N TRP A 394 14.35 -6.07 1.08
CA TRP A 394 13.52 -4.92 0.70
C TRP A 394 14.25 -3.62 0.97
N GLN A 395 14.90 -3.49 2.13
CA GLN A 395 15.67 -2.32 2.52
C GLN A 395 16.82 -2.09 1.55
N MET A 396 17.59 -3.14 1.24
CA MET A 396 18.67 -3.10 0.25
C MET A 396 18.14 -2.62 -1.10
N LEU A 397 17.06 -3.21 -1.61
CA LEU A 397 16.50 -2.81 -2.91
C LEU A 397 16.08 -1.33 -2.90
N ILE A 398 15.38 -0.88 -1.85
CA ILE A 398 14.95 0.53 -1.74
C ILE A 398 16.14 1.47 -1.74
N LEU A 399 17.22 1.12 -1.04
CA LEU A 399 18.46 1.91 -1.02
C LEU A 399 19.15 1.92 -2.38
N VAL A 400 19.22 0.78 -3.09
CA VAL A 400 19.74 0.73 -4.46
C VAL A 400 18.99 1.69 -5.37
N LEU A 401 17.65 1.68 -5.33
CA LEU A 401 16.84 2.57 -6.15
C LEU A 401 17.04 4.04 -5.75
N ALA A 402 17.15 4.34 -4.45
CA ALA A 402 17.39 5.70 -3.97
C ALA A 402 18.77 6.23 -4.40
N GLY A 403 19.83 5.43 -4.24
CA GLY A 403 21.18 5.76 -4.66
C GLY A 403 21.26 5.95 -6.17
N PHE A 404 20.76 4.99 -6.95
CA PHE A 404 20.74 5.07 -8.41
C PHE A 404 19.95 6.29 -8.90
N ASN A 405 18.75 6.53 -8.36
CA ASN A 405 17.91 7.69 -8.73
C ASN A 405 18.61 9.04 -8.51
N ARG A 406 19.47 9.16 -7.50
CA ARG A 406 20.15 10.42 -7.16
C ARG A 406 21.23 10.81 -8.16
N VAL A 407 21.85 9.83 -8.82
CA VAL A 407 22.98 10.08 -9.74
C VAL A 407 22.63 9.89 -11.21
N SER A 408 21.46 9.35 -11.54
CA SER A 408 21.10 8.98 -12.90
C SER A 408 20.16 9.99 -13.57
N ASP A 409 20.44 10.35 -14.83
CA ASP A 409 19.54 11.15 -15.68
C ASP A 409 18.38 10.30 -16.21
N LEU A 410 17.46 9.96 -15.32
CA LEU A 410 16.27 9.18 -15.67
C LEU A 410 15.22 10.00 -16.45
N GLU A 411 15.34 11.32 -16.51
CA GLU A 411 14.39 12.16 -17.26
C GLU A 411 14.55 11.93 -18.76
N ARG A 412 15.79 11.95 -19.24
CA ARG A 412 16.09 11.85 -20.67
C ARG A 412 16.17 10.40 -21.14
N TYR A 413 16.66 9.49 -20.28
CA TYR A 413 17.11 8.17 -20.72
C TYR A 413 16.21 6.99 -20.29
N CYS A 414 15.07 7.24 -19.63
CA CYS A 414 14.20 6.16 -19.13
C CYS A 414 13.56 5.24 -20.19
N LEU A 415 13.56 5.63 -21.47
CA LEU A 415 12.90 4.90 -22.57
C LEU A 415 13.86 4.21 -23.54
N GLU A 416 15.14 4.56 -23.53
CA GLU A 416 16.06 4.17 -24.62
C GLU A 416 16.33 2.67 -24.65
N ALA A 417 16.38 2.02 -23.48
CA ALA A 417 16.68 0.59 -23.38
C ALA A 417 15.48 -0.36 -23.65
N GLN A 418 14.27 0.14 -23.93
CA GLN A 418 13.06 -0.69 -23.91
C GLN A 418 13.09 -1.87 -24.90
N GLY A 419 13.62 -1.68 -26.11
CA GLY A 419 13.70 -2.75 -27.11
C GLY A 419 14.67 -3.86 -26.71
N GLU A 420 15.85 -3.49 -26.24
CA GLU A 420 16.88 -4.42 -25.77
C GLU A 420 16.45 -5.14 -24.48
N LEU A 421 15.78 -4.43 -23.58
CA LEU A 421 15.20 -5.02 -22.36
C LEU A 421 14.13 -6.05 -22.68
N LEU A 422 13.25 -5.78 -23.66
CA LEU A 422 12.25 -6.75 -24.08
C LEU A 422 12.91 -8.02 -24.64
N HIS A 423 13.94 -7.86 -25.48
CA HIS A 423 14.69 -9.01 -26.01
C HIS A 423 15.35 -9.81 -24.88
N TRP A 424 16.06 -9.15 -23.97
CA TRP A 424 16.68 -9.80 -22.82
C TRP A 424 15.65 -10.46 -21.91
N ALA A 425 14.48 -9.86 -21.70
CA ALA A 425 13.44 -10.45 -20.85
C ALA A 425 12.92 -11.80 -21.37
N HIS A 426 12.87 -11.98 -22.70
CA HIS A 426 12.50 -13.27 -23.31
C HIS A 426 13.60 -14.32 -23.24
N GLN A 427 14.87 -13.89 -23.20
CA GLN A 427 16.04 -14.78 -23.14
C GLN A 427 17.12 -14.15 -22.24
N PRO A 428 16.94 -14.17 -20.90
CA PRO A 428 17.87 -13.52 -19.99
C PRO A 428 19.25 -14.14 -20.10
N LYS A 429 20.26 -13.29 -20.27
CA LYS A 429 21.67 -13.67 -20.29
C LYS A 429 22.42 -13.03 -19.11
N PRO A 430 23.51 -13.65 -18.63
CA PRO A 430 24.36 -13.06 -17.61
C PRO A 430 24.82 -11.66 -18.01
N VAL A 431 24.82 -10.77 -17.03
CA VAL A 431 25.33 -9.40 -17.11
C VAL A 431 26.85 -9.43 -17.00
N ALA A 432 27.53 -8.63 -17.81
CA ALA A 432 28.99 -8.51 -17.78
C ALA A 432 29.47 -7.99 -16.41
N GLN A 433 30.60 -8.50 -15.95
CA GLN A 433 31.15 -8.12 -14.65
C GLN A 433 31.51 -6.63 -14.59
N GLU A 434 31.97 -6.02 -15.69
CA GLU A 434 32.23 -4.57 -15.73
C GLU A 434 30.93 -3.76 -15.54
N SER A 435 29.81 -4.22 -16.10
CA SER A 435 28.52 -3.56 -15.93
C SER A 435 28.02 -3.62 -14.49
N ILE A 436 28.20 -4.77 -13.82
CA ILE A 436 27.87 -4.90 -12.38
C ILE A 436 28.69 -3.92 -11.55
N GLN A 437 29.99 -3.80 -11.82
CA GLN A 437 30.87 -2.89 -11.08
C GLN A 437 30.55 -1.42 -11.36
N SER A 438 30.30 -1.05 -12.63
CA SER A 438 29.82 0.30 -13.01
C SER A 438 28.54 0.68 -12.26
N PHE A 439 27.57 -0.25 -12.21
CA PHE A 439 26.32 -0.05 -11.48
C PHE A 439 26.54 0.15 -9.97
N LEU A 440 27.38 -0.66 -9.33
CA LEU A 440 27.69 -0.53 -7.91
C LEU A 440 28.33 0.83 -7.58
N VAL A 441 29.24 1.33 -8.42
CA VAL A 441 29.86 2.66 -8.26
C VAL A 441 28.81 3.77 -8.31
N LYS A 442 27.83 3.69 -9.22
CA LYS A 442 26.72 4.65 -9.31
C LYS A 442 25.86 4.62 -8.03
N VAL A 443 25.46 3.43 -7.59
CA VAL A 443 24.67 3.26 -6.37
C VAL A 443 25.41 3.81 -5.16
N GLU A 444 26.69 3.46 -5.01
CA GLU A 444 27.55 3.95 -3.93
C GLU A 444 27.63 5.48 -3.90
N ALA A 445 27.91 6.10 -5.04
CA ALA A 445 27.98 7.56 -5.15
C ALA A 445 26.66 8.23 -4.71
N GLY A 446 25.52 7.67 -5.12
CA GLY A 446 24.22 8.18 -4.73
C GLY A 446 23.86 7.96 -3.26
N LEU A 447 24.33 6.86 -2.65
CA LEU A 447 24.14 6.60 -1.23
C LEU A 447 25.03 7.50 -0.36
N ARG A 448 26.30 7.68 -0.74
CA ARG A 448 27.26 8.57 -0.04
C ARG A 448 26.86 10.05 -0.09
N ALA A 449 26.07 10.44 -1.09
CA ALA A 449 25.48 11.76 -1.14
C ALA A 449 24.35 11.98 -0.09
N ASP A 450 23.89 10.93 0.59
CA ASP A 450 22.96 11.03 1.70
C ASP A 450 23.69 11.16 3.04
N ALA A 451 23.77 12.38 3.58
CA ALA A 451 24.46 12.65 4.84
C ALA A 451 23.85 11.93 6.07
N PHE A 452 22.65 11.35 5.94
CA PHE A 452 21.98 10.60 7.01
C PHE A 452 22.37 9.12 7.06
N LEU A 453 23.13 8.62 6.08
CA LEU A 453 23.61 7.25 6.04
C LEU A 453 25.08 7.19 6.47
N SER A 454 25.44 6.26 7.36
CA SER A 454 26.83 6.09 7.77
C SER A 454 27.62 5.30 6.73
N GLU A 455 28.92 5.60 6.58
CA GLU A 455 29.83 4.86 5.67
C GLU A 455 29.84 3.36 5.95
N SER A 456 29.80 2.94 7.23
CA SER A 456 29.75 1.53 7.60
C SER A 456 28.45 0.85 7.16
N PHE A 457 27.33 1.56 7.24
CA PHE A 457 26.05 1.06 6.78
C PHE A 457 26.03 0.95 5.25
N ILE A 458 26.52 1.98 4.55
CA ILE A 458 26.61 1.99 3.08
C ILE A 458 27.46 0.80 2.60
N GLY A 459 28.66 0.60 3.16
CA GLY A 459 29.52 -0.53 2.81
C GLY A 459 28.83 -1.88 2.99
N ALA A 460 28.17 -2.10 4.14
CA ALA A 460 27.43 -3.33 4.39
C ALA A 460 26.27 -3.57 3.41
N GLN A 461 25.60 -2.52 2.94
CA GLN A 461 24.55 -2.65 1.92
C GLN A 461 25.15 -2.94 0.54
N LEU A 462 26.24 -2.28 0.15
CA LEU A 462 26.91 -2.53 -1.13
C LEU A 462 27.43 -3.96 -1.24
N ASP A 463 28.02 -4.51 -0.17
CA ASP A 463 28.46 -5.90 -0.12
C ASP A 463 27.28 -6.87 -0.37
N ARG A 464 26.12 -6.57 0.22
CA ARG A 464 24.89 -7.35 0.00
C ARG A 464 24.38 -7.24 -1.43
N VAL A 465 24.38 -6.04 -2.01
CA VAL A 465 23.98 -5.81 -3.41
C VAL A 465 24.88 -6.61 -4.34
N GLN A 466 26.20 -6.51 -4.15
CA GLN A 466 27.18 -7.24 -4.94
C GLN A 466 26.98 -8.75 -4.83
N HIS A 467 26.80 -9.28 -3.62
CA HIS A 467 26.54 -10.70 -3.41
C HIS A 467 25.28 -11.16 -4.16
N GLN A 468 24.16 -10.43 -4.03
CA GLN A 468 22.92 -10.81 -4.73
C GLN A 468 23.03 -10.72 -6.25
N LEU A 469 23.70 -9.68 -6.78
CA LEU A 469 23.93 -9.56 -8.21
C LEU A 469 24.75 -10.74 -8.72
N VAL A 470 25.88 -11.06 -8.07
CA VAL A 470 26.75 -12.19 -8.46
C VAL A 470 26.02 -13.52 -8.37
N GLU A 471 25.28 -13.77 -7.28
CA GLU A 471 24.50 -15.00 -7.09
C GLU A 471 23.45 -15.18 -8.19
N LYS A 472 22.66 -14.14 -8.47
CA LYS A 472 21.64 -14.17 -9.54
C LYS A 472 22.26 -14.31 -10.92
N ASN A 473 23.41 -13.69 -11.14
CA ASN A 473 24.11 -13.76 -12.41
C ASN A 473 24.70 -15.15 -12.67
N ASN A 474 25.28 -15.77 -11.64
CA ASN A 474 25.78 -17.14 -11.71
C ASN A 474 24.64 -18.13 -11.92
N TRP A 475 23.52 -17.96 -11.24
CA TRP A 475 22.32 -18.77 -11.45
C TRP A 475 21.81 -18.71 -12.90
N LEU A 476 21.87 -17.55 -13.55
CA LEU A 476 21.56 -17.43 -14.99
C LEU A 476 22.58 -18.17 -15.85
N ASN A 477 23.86 -18.09 -15.50
CA ASN A 477 24.92 -18.77 -16.25
C ASN A 477 24.77 -20.30 -16.19
N ASP A 478 24.53 -20.84 -14.99
CA ASP A 478 24.37 -22.27 -14.73
C ASP A 478 23.15 -22.89 -15.43
N LEU A 479 22.13 -22.07 -15.75
CA LEU A 479 20.94 -22.52 -16.49
C LEU A 479 21.11 -22.49 -18.01
N ILE A 480 22.13 -21.79 -18.51
CA ILE A 480 22.42 -21.65 -19.94
C ILE A 480 23.48 -22.67 -20.38
N THR A 481 24.42 -22.99 -19.51
CA THR A 481 25.42 -24.06 -19.69
C THR A 481 24.82 -25.43 -19.46
#